data_AF-A0A925VF26-F1
#
_entry.id   AF-A0A925VF26-F1
#
_cell.length_a   1.000
_cell.length_b   1.000
_cell.length_c   1.000
_cell.angle_alpha   90.00
_cell.angle_beta   90.00
_cell.angle_gamma   90.00
#
_symmetry.space_group_name_H-M   'P 1'
#
loop_
_entity.id
_entity.type
_entity.pdbx_description
1 polymer ?
#
loop_
_entity_poly.entity_id
_entity_poly.type
_entity_poly.pdbx_seq_one_letter_code
_entity_poly.pdbx_strand_id
1 'polypeptide(L)'
;EGGAEPRDNDATAGAARREPADATGGEQVTRRDPTSTGARQRVVSTDHPQHGRLEGEGLANDCKRDAECFADGCAREVCSAQHGVTTTCEVAPVALPTDASCGCVEGECVWWSRSGTTLPLPKRDEPRPNNGESPRNGAVVCDGQTCKPGQQCIQYYGIAGPSGPRFESCEWPCGKGQACPNGTACVTVSDGPGRVCR
;
A
#
# COMPACT_ATOMS: atom_id res chain seq x y z
N GLU A 1 -0.56 -39.38 37.50
CA GLU A 1 -0.97 -38.84 38.81
C GLU A 1 -1.21 -37.35 38.59
N GLY A 2 -2.44 -36.92 38.33
CA GLY A 2 -3.36 -36.37 39.35
C GLY A 2 -3.21 -34.84 39.37
N GLY A 3 -4.21 -34.00 39.09
CA GLY A 3 -5.63 -34.23 38.99
C GLY A 3 -6.34 -33.08 38.25
N ALA A 4 -7.57 -33.39 37.88
CA ALA A 4 -8.57 -32.44 37.43
C ALA A 4 -9.27 -31.82 38.65
N GLU A 5 -9.59 -30.53 38.58
CA GLU A 5 -10.74 -29.97 39.29
C GLU A 5 -11.50 -29.00 38.36
N PRO A 6 -12.82 -29.16 38.21
CA PRO A 6 -13.69 -28.22 37.53
C PRO A 6 -14.21 -27.17 38.53
N ARG A 7 -14.42 -25.93 38.07
CA ARG A 7 -15.23 -24.95 38.80
C ARG A 7 -16.34 -24.43 37.90
N ASP A 8 -17.47 -25.11 38.02
CA ASP A 8 -18.79 -24.56 37.78
C ASP A 8 -19.00 -23.33 38.66
N ASN A 9 -19.37 -22.20 38.06
CA ASN A 9 -19.97 -21.09 38.79
C ASN A 9 -21.30 -20.74 38.12
N ASP A 10 -22.30 -21.35 38.75
CA ASP A 10 -23.67 -20.97 39.03
C ASP A 10 -24.23 -19.65 38.50
N ALA A 11 -25.53 -19.75 38.24
CA ALA A 11 -26.43 -18.81 37.65
C ALA A 11 -26.75 -17.63 38.57
N THR A 12 -26.87 -16.44 37.97
CA THR A 12 -27.66 -15.35 38.55
C THR A 12 -28.83 -15.07 37.63
N ALA A 13 -29.97 -15.64 38.00
CA ALA A 13 -31.27 -15.28 37.49
C ALA A 13 -31.74 -13.93 38.06
N GLY A 14 -32.46 -13.17 37.23
CA GLY A 14 -33.59 -12.37 37.71
C GLY A 14 -33.34 -10.90 38.01
N ALA A 15 -33.55 -10.04 37.02
CA ALA A 15 -34.22 -8.77 37.23
C ALA A 15 -34.95 -8.34 35.95
N ALA A 16 -36.22 -8.75 35.84
CA ALA A 16 -37.17 -8.18 34.91
C ALA A 16 -37.35 -6.70 35.23
N ARG A 17 -36.70 -5.83 34.45
CA ARG A 17 -36.95 -4.38 34.48
C ARG A 17 -38.03 -4.06 33.45
N ARG A 18 -39.13 -3.52 33.98
CA ARG A 18 -40.32 -3.03 33.30
C ARG A 18 -39.96 -2.11 32.14
N GLU A 19 -40.59 -2.37 31.00
CA GLU A 19 -40.72 -1.44 29.89
C GLU A 19 -41.51 -0.19 30.33
N PRO A 20 -40.97 1.03 30.18
CA PRO A 20 -41.80 2.21 30.01
C PRO A 20 -42.21 2.28 28.54
N ALA A 21 -43.46 1.91 28.29
CA ALA A 21 -44.18 2.35 27.11
C ALA A 21 -44.44 3.85 27.30
N ASP A 22 -43.65 4.70 26.63
CA ASP A 22 -44.07 6.08 26.43
C ASP A 22 -43.86 6.50 24.98
N ALA A 23 -44.97 7.00 24.45
CA ALA A 23 -45.15 7.40 23.09
C ALA A 23 -44.41 8.71 22.86
N THR A 24 -43.50 8.72 21.91
CA THR A 24 -43.14 9.98 21.26
C THR A 24 -43.09 9.70 19.77
N GLY A 25 -44.10 10.20 19.07
CA GLY A 25 -44.09 10.36 17.61
C GLY A 25 -42.94 11.27 17.25
N GLY A 26 -41.75 10.69 17.14
CA GLY A 26 -40.58 11.34 16.59
C GLY A 26 -40.83 11.50 15.12
N GLU A 27 -41.16 12.73 14.73
CA GLU A 27 -41.10 13.23 13.38
C GLU A 27 -39.89 12.58 12.70
N GLN A 28 -40.15 11.71 11.72
CA GLN A 28 -39.11 11.13 10.88
C GLN A 28 -38.52 12.31 10.11
N VAL A 29 -37.56 12.99 10.74
CA VAL A 29 -36.59 13.79 10.05
C VAL A 29 -35.92 12.78 9.15
N THR A 30 -36.38 12.71 7.90
CA THR A 30 -35.63 12.14 6.81
C THR A 30 -34.31 12.88 6.84
N ARG A 31 -33.32 12.34 7.58
CA ARG A 31 -31.94 12.78 7.53
C ARG A 31 -31.65 12.69 6.05
N ARG A 32 -31.66 13.85 5.39
CA ARG A 32 -31.18 13.96 4.03
C ARG A 32 -29.79 13.39 4.12
N ASP A 33 -29.65 12.20 3.58
CA ASP A 33 -28.37 11.54 3.43
C ASP A 33 -27.52 12.58 2.69
N PRO A 34 -26.51 13.19 3.35
CA PRO A 34 -25.75 14.30 2.75
C PRO A 34 -24.84 13.79 1.60
N THR A 35 -25.12 12.61 1.07
CA THR A 35 -24.39 11.86 0.07
C THR A 35 -24.49 12.44 -1.33
N SER A 36 -25.40 13.37 -1.62
CA SER A 36 -25.60 13.85 -2.98
C SER A 36 -25.20 15.31 -3.15
N THR A 37 -23.96 15.57 -3.61
CA THR A 37 -23.68 16.41 -4.80
C THR A 37 -22.21 16.55 -5.19
N GLY A 38 -21.25 16.00 -4.43
CA GLY A 38 -19.86 15.90 -4.87
C GLY A 38 -19.56 14.50 -5.38
N ALA A 39 -19.02 14.37 -6.60
CA ALA A 39 -18.42 13.12 -7.04
C ALA A 39 -17.31 12.74 -6.05
N ARG A 40 -17.42 11.58 -5.42
CA ARG A 40 -16.39 11.08 -4.50
C ARG A 40 -15.22 10.60 -5.33
N GLN A 41 -14.06 11.20 -5.12
CA GLN A 41 -12.85 10.83 -5.85
C GLN A 41 -12.00 9.90 -4.99
N ARG A 42 -11.51 8.79 -5.57
CA ARG A 42 -10.52 7.92 -4.92
C ARG A 42 -9.24 8.71 -4.64
N VAL A 43 -8.73 8.58 -3.42
CA VAL A 43 -7.50 9.23 -2.95
C VAL A 43 -6.29 8.45 -3.44
N VAL A 44 -6.31 7.12 -3.34
CA VAL A 44 -5.16 6.28 -3.70
C VAL A 44 -5.39 5.68 -5.08
N SER A 45 -4.61 6.15 -6.06
CA SER A 45 -4.63 5.57 -7.41
C SER A 45 -4.21 4.09 -7.38
N THR A 46 -4.78 3.26 -8.25
CA THR A 46 -4.36 1.86 -8.45
C THR A 46 -2.90 1.72 -8.87
N ASP A 47 -2.32 2.77 -9.48
CA ASP A 47 -0.90 2.81 -9.87
C ASP A 47 0.02 3.24 -8.72
N HIS A 48 -0.53 3.62 -7.56
CA HIS A 48 0.25 4.07 -6.42
C HIS A 48 0.93 2.86 -5.74
N PRO A 49 2.25 2.89 -5.44
CA PRO A 49 2.95 1.75 -4.83
C PRO A 49 2.42 1.32 -3.45
N GLN A 50 1.67 2.20 -2.79
CA GLN A 50 1.01 1.92 -1.51
C GLN A 50 -0.48 1.55 -1.67
N HIS A 51 -0.98 1.38 -2.90
CA HIS A 51 -2.38 1.04 -3.15
C HIS A 51 -2.81 -0.21 -2.38
N GLY A 52 -2.11 -1.34 -2.58
CA GLY A 52 -2.50 -2.59 -1.92
C GLY A 52 -2.45 -2.53 -0.40
N ARG A 53 -1.53 -1.73 0.17
CA ARG A 53 -1.48 -1.51 1.63
C ARG A 53 -2.65 -0.66 2.12
N LEU A 54 -2.91 0.48 1.48
CA LEU A 54 -3.88 1.47 1.97
C LEU A 54 -5.32 1.06 1.66
N GLU A 55 -5.56 0.37 0.54
CA GLU A 55 -6.88 -0.11 0.10
C GLU A 55 -7.13 -1.58 0.46
N GLY A 56 -6.27 -2.18 1.30
CA GLY A 56 -6.50 -3.51 1.87
C GLY A 56 -6.55 -4.65 0.85
N GLU A 57 -5.66 -4.66 -0.13
CA GLU A 57 -5.61 -5.70 -1.16
C GLU A 57 -5.48 -7.09 -0.53
N GLY A 58 -6.39 -7.99 -0.89
CA GLY A 58 -6.51 -9.33 -0.31
C GLY A 58 -7.46 -9.43 0.90
N LEU A 59 -8.07 -8.32 1.33
CA LEU A 59 -9.11 -8.30 2.38
C LEU A 59 -10.52 -8.24 1.77
N ALA A 60 -11.55 -8.49 2.59
CA ALA A 60 -12.93 -8.25 2.17
C ALA A 60 -13.14 -6.75 1.92
N ASN A 61 -13.60 -6.38 0.72
CA ASN A 61 -13.70 -4.98 0.30
C ASN A 61 -15.06 -4.55 -0.27
N ASP A 62 -15.99 -5.49 -0.48
CA ASP A 62 -17.32 -5.17 -0.99
C ASP A 62 -18.16 -4.41 0.05
N CYS A 63 -18.86 -3.36 -0.38
CA CYS A 63 -19.71 -2.56 0.47
C CYS A 63 -20.97 -2.07 -0.24
N LYS A 64 -21.97 -1.69 0.55
CA LYS A 64 -23.17 -0.98 0.07
C LYS A 64 -23.26 0.44 0.61
N ARG A 65 -22.64 0.72 1.75
CA ARG A 65 -22.72 1.99 2.48
C ARG A 65 -21.41 2.28 3.19
N ASP A 66 -21.14 3.56 3.45
CA ASP A 66 -19.90 4.00 4.12
C ASP A 66 -19.70 3.36 5.50
N ALA A 67 -20.79 3.12 6.23
CA ALA A 67 -20.74 2.50 7.54
C ALA A 67 -20.26 1.04 7.52
N GLU A 68 -20.15 0.44 6.33
CA GLU A 68 -19.61 -0.91 6.12
C GLU A 68 -18.11 -0.88 5.82
N CYS A 69 -17.50 0.31 5.74
CA CYS A 69 -16.07 0.49 5.48
C CYS A 69 -15.37 1.00 6.73
N PHE A 70 -14.22 0.41 7.05
CA PHE A 70 -13.48 0.63 8.27
C PHE A 70 -12.05 1.04 7.98
N ALA A 71 -11.64 2.14 8.62
CA ALA A 71 -10.25 2.54 8.70
C ALA A 71 -9.61 1.80 9.90
N ASP A 72 -8.96 0.68 9.61
CA ASP A 72 -8.28 -0.21 10.56
C ASP A 72 -6.77 -0.29 10.23
N GLY A 73 -6.02 -1.17 10.91
CA GLY A 73 -4.56 -1.16 10.92
C GLY A 73 -3.98 -0.35 12.08
N CYS A 74 -2.67 -0.43 12.30
CA CYS A 74 -2.02 0.18 13.46
C CYS A 74 -2.19 1.71 13.52
N ALA A 75 -2.19 2.38 12.37
CA ALA A 75 -2.40 3.82 12.25
C ALA A 75 -3.75 4.18 11.62
N ARG A 76 -4.69 3.22 11.54
CA ARG A 76 -5.95 3.35 10.80
C ARG A 76 -5.73 3.63 9.32
N GLU A 77 -4.66 3.06 8.76
CA GLU A 77 -4.20 3.33 7.39
C GLU A 77 -4.88 2.47 6.31
N VAL A 78 -5.51 1.37 6.70
CA VAL A 78 -6.16 0.43 5.77
C VAL A 78 -7.65 0.71 5.71
N CYS A 79 -8.18 1.00 4.52
CA CYS A 79 -9.61 1.05 4.28
C CYS A 79 -10.08 -0.29 3.70
N SER A 80 -10.99 -0.98 4.40
CA SER A 80 -11.60 -2.21 3.89
C SER A 80 -12.97 -2.44 4.51
N ALA A 81 -13.73 -3.42 3.99
CA ALA A 81 -14.98 -3.87 4.63
C ALA A 81 -14.72 -4.84 5.80
N GLN A 82 -13.47 -5.26 6.00
CA GLN A 82 -13.07 -6.14 7.08
C GLN A 82 -12.70 -5.36 8.34
N HIS A 83 -13.20 -5.82 9.48
CA HIS A 83 -12.81 -5.34 10.80
C HIS A 83 -11.56 -6.03 11.35
N GLY A 84 -10.85 -5.32 12.24
CA GLY A 84 -9.78 -5.91 13.04
C GLY A 84 -8.51 -6.21 12.25
N VAL A 85 -8.33 -5.51 11.11
CA VAL A 85 -7.12 -5.59 10.31
C VAL A 85 -5.94 -5.17 11.18
N THR A 86 -4.97 -6.07 11.33
CA THR A 86 -3.74 -5.84 12.11
C THR A 86 -2.58 -5.70 11.14
N THR A 87 -1.98 -4.52 11.09
CA THR A 87 -0.79 -4.22 10.28
C THR A 87 0.43 -3.98 11.15
N THR A 88 1.60 -3.90 10.54
CA THR A 88 2.81 -3.43 11.22
C THR A 88 2.70 -1.93 11.52
N CYS A 89 3.13 -1.51 12.71
CA CYS A 89 3.14 -0.11 13.15
C CYS A 89 4.28 0.72 12.55
N GLU A 90 4.74 0.36 11.35
CA GLU A 90 5.78 1.10 10.65
C GLU A 90 5.22 2.41 10.08
N VAL A 91 6.03 3.47 10.14
CA VAL A 91 5.65 4.77 9.59
C VAL A 91 5.49 4.62 8.07
N ALA A 92 4.27 4.84 7.58
CA ALA A 92 4.01 4.83 6.15
C ALA A 92 4.84 5.95 5.48
N PRO A 93 5.43 5.69 4.30
CA PRO A 93 6.23 6.70 3.59
C PRO A 93 5.37 7.86 3.06
N VAL A 94 4.05 7.73 3.12
CA VAL A 94 3.06 8.67 2.61
C VAL A 94 1.99 8.90 3.67
N ALA A 95 1.56 10.15 3.84
CA ALA A 95 0.45 10.51 4.68
C ALA A 95 -0.81 10.67 3.81
N LEU A 96 -1.93 10.10 4.24
CA LEU A 96 -3.22 10.36 3.62
C LEU A 96 -3.57 11.87 3.76
N PRO A 97 -4.20 12.48 2.74
CA PRO A 97 -4.74 13.83 2.85
C PRO A 97 -5.65 13.98 4.07
N THR A 98 -5.67 15.17 4.69
CA THR A 98 -6.46 15.41 5.90
C THR A 98 -7.97 15.33 5.70
N ASP A 99 -8.44 15.46 4.46
CA ASP A 99 -9.84 15.33 4.08
C ASP A 99 -10.18 13.93 3.52
N ALA A 100 -9.22 13.00 3.53
CA ALA A 100 -9.47 11.61 3.16
C ALA A 100 -10.37 10.93 4.19
N SER A 101 -11.31 10.12 3.70
CA SER A 101 -12.21 9.31 4.51
C SER A 101 -12.31 7.91 3.91
N CYS A 102 -12.36 6.89 4.76
CA CYS A 102 -12.68 5.54 4.31
C CYS A 102 -14.20 5.44 4.12
N GLY A 103 -14.65 4.97 2.96
CA GLY A 103 -16.07 4.88 2.65
C GLY A 103 -16.36 4.08 1.39
N CYS A 104 -17.64 3.88 1.11
CA CYS A 104 -18.09 3.06 0.01
C CYS A 104 -18.19 3.90 -1.27
N VAL A 105 -17.40 3.55 -2.27
CA VAL A 105 -17.39 4.19 -3.59
C VAL A 105 -17.46 3.09 -4.64
N GLU A 106 -18.49 3.14 -5.49
CA GLU A 106 -18.70 2.16 -6.57
C GLU A 106 -18.78 0.70 -6.10
N GLY A 107 -19.21 0.47 -4.85
CA GLY A 107 -19.35 -0.87 -4.27
C GLY A 107 -18.09 -1.40 -3.58
N GLU A 108 -17.02 -0.60 -3.53
CA GLU A 108 -15.76 -0.95 -2.86
C GLU A 108 -15.47 0.02 -1.72
N CYS A 109 -14.90 -0.50 -0.63
CA CYS A 109 -14.33 0.36 0.40
C CYS A 109 -13.02 0.95 -0.11
N VAL A 110 -12.97 2.28 -0.12
CA VAL A 110 -11.81 3.02 -0.59
C VAL A 110 -11.54 4.25 0.27
N TRP A 111 -10.30 4.71 0.26
CA TRP A 111 -10.02 6.08 0.65
C TRP A 111 -10.55 7.04 -0.41
N TRP A 112 -11.41 7.98 0.00
CA TRP A 112 -11.98 8.99 -0.88
C TRP A 112 -11.88 10.40 -0.28
N SER A 113 -11.89 11.41 -1.13
CA SER A 113 -11.81 12.83 -0.76
C SER A 113 -12.98 13.60 -1.37
N ARG A 114 -13.53 14.55 -0.60
CA ARG A 114 -14.55 15.50 -1.10
C ARG A 114 -13.94 16.59 -1.98
N SER A 115 -12.70 16.98 -1.72
CA SER A 115 -12.00 18.02 -2.46
C SER A 115 -11.41 17.51 -3.79
N GLY A 116 -11.41 16.19 -4.01
CA GLY A 116 -10.73 15.57 -5.14
C GLY A 116 -9.23 15.44 -4.93
N THR A 117 -8.73 15.62 -3.70
CA THR A 117 -7.31 15.47 -3.41
C THR A 117 -6.92 14.01 -3.57
N THR A 118 -5.87 13.78 -4.35
CA THR A 118 -5.29 12.45 -4.57
C THR A 118 -3.94 12.37 -3.89
N LEU A 119 -3.56 11.16 -3.50
CA LEU A 119 -2.23 10.88 -2.99
C LEU A 119 -1.23 11.10 -4.14
N PRO A 120 -0.20 11.95 -3.96
CA PRO A 120 0.76 12.17 -5.03
C PRO A 120 1.44 10.84 -5.32
N LEU A 121 1.42 10.40 -6.58
CA LEU A 121 2.28 9.32 -7.01
C LEU A 121 3.70 9.70 -6.60
N PRO A 122 4.47 8.78 -5.96
CA PRO A 122 5.88 9.04 -5.77
C PRO A 122 6.39 9.40 -7.15
N LYS A 123 7.12 10.52 -7.24
CA LYS A 123 7.84 10.83 -8.46
C LYS A 123 8.63 9.57 -8.73
N ARG A 124 8.22 8.79 -9.74
CA ARG A 124 9.13 7.82 -10.33
C ARG A 124 10.34 8.67 -10.56
N ASP A 125 11.46 8.34 -9.91
CA ASP A 125 12.73 8.87 -10.37
C ASP A 125 12.68 8.57 -11.84
N GLU A 126 12.39 9.61 -12.66
CA GLU A 126 12.25 9.42 -14.09
C GLU A 126 13.48 8.64 -14.44
N PRO A 127 13.37 7.44 -15.04
CA PRO A 127 14.53 6.64 -15.33
C PRO A 127 15.46 7.59 -16.04
N ARG A 128 16.50 8.05 -15.32
CA ARG A 128 17.40 9.08 -15.83
C ARG A 128 17.83 8.45 -17.12
N PRO A 129 17.51 9.03 -18.29
CA PRO A 129 17.57 8.29 -19.53
C PRO A 129 18.96 7.68 -19.57
N ASN A 130 19.03 6.38 -19.32
CA ASN A 130 20.19 5.58 -19.60
C ASN A 130 20.10 5.49 -21.11
N ASN A 131 20.44 6.60 -21.79
CA ASN A 131 20.24 6.85 -23.20
C ASN A 131 21.06 5.88 -24.06
N GLY A 132 21.52 4.74 -23.52
CA GLY A 132 22.57 3.92 -24.12
C GLY A 132 23.88 4.67 -24.35
N GLU A 133 23.92 5.98 -24.08
CA GLU A 133 25.11 6.80 -24.04
C GLU A 133 25.81 6.49 -22.74
N SER A 134 26.45 5.32 -22.72
CA SER A 134 27.79 5.26 -22.14
C SER A 134 28.47 6.56 -22.57
N PRO A 135 28.84 7.46 -21.64
CA PRO A 135 29.49 8.71 -22.02
C PRO A 135 30.66 8.29 -22.89
N ARG A 136 30.60 8.59 -24.20
CA ARG A 136 31.56 7.99 -25.15
C ARG A 136 33.01 8.33 -24.77
N ASN A 137 33.20 9.30 -23.87
CA ASN A 137 34.48 9.76 -23.35
C ASN A 137 34.48 10.11 -21.84
N GLY A 138 33.55 9.59 -21.02
CA GLY A 138 33.42 10.00 -19.61
C GLY A 138 33.26 8.83 -18.63
N ALA A 139 33.99 8.90 -17.52
CA ALA A 139 33.82 8.03 -16.37
C ALA A 139 32.38 8.13 -15.82
N VAL A 140 31.61 7.03 -15.87
CA VAL A 140 30.34 6.93 -15.14
C VAL A 140 30.67 6.74 -13.66
N VAL A 141 30.12 7.56 -12.77
CA VAL A 141 30.26 7.39 -11.32
C VAL A 141 28.96 6.80 -10.76
N CYS A 142 29.07 5.73 -9.98
CA CYS A 142 27.99 4.96 -9.39
C CYS A 142 28.35 4.63 -7.94
N ASP A 143 27.52 5.02 -6.97
CA ASP A 143 27.81 4.84 -5.54
C ASP A 143 29.24 5.30 -5.14
N GLY A 144 29.68 6.44 -5.66
CA GLY A 144 31.02 6.99 -5.43
C GLY A 144 32.17 6.24 -6.13
N GLN A 145 31.88 5.22 -6.93
CA GLN A 145 32.87 4.47 -7.71
C GLN A 145 32.78 4.80 -9.21
N THR A 146 33.93 4.93 -9.87
CA THR A 146 33.97 5.03 -11.33
C THR A 146 33.80 3.67 -11.98
N CYS A 147 32.74 3.50 -12.77
CA CYS A 147 32.49 2.29 -13.54
C CYS A 147 33.54 2.08 -14.63
N LYS A 148 33.82 0.81 -14.93
CA LYS A 148 34.73 0.44 -16.02
C LYS A 148 34.13 0.84 -17.38
N PRO A 149 34.97 1.05 -18.41
CA PRO A 149 34.48 1.28 -19.77
C PRO A 149 33.45 0.22 -20.20
N GLY A 150 32.30 0.69 -20.68
CA GLY A 150 31.18 -0.14 -21.11
C GLY A 150 30.25 -0.61 -19.99
N GLN A 151 30.59 -0.41 -18.71
CA GLN A 151 29.64 -0.61 -17.61
C GLN A 151 28.67 0.57 -17.51
N GLN A 152 27.46 0.30 -17.04
CA GLN A 152 26.43 1.27 -16.75
C GLN A 152 26.19 1.32 -15.24
N CYS A 153 25.88 2.49 -14.71
CA CYS A 153 25.39 2.60 -13.34
C CYS A 153 23.91 2.20 -13.34
N ILE A 154 23.62 1.00 -12.86
CA ILE A 154 22.26 0.50 -12.74
C ILE A 154 21.79 0.73 -11.31
N GLN A 155 20.66 1.44 -11.20
CA GLN A 155 19.95 1.63 -9.94
C GLN A 155 18.85 0.57 -9.83
N TYR A 156 18.70 -0.03 -8.66
CA TYR A 156 17.69 -1.04 -8.40
C TYR A 156 17.26 -1.02 -6.94
N TYR A 157 16.09 -1.63 -6.67
CA TYR A 157 15.63 -1.90 -5.31
C TYR A 157 15.88 -3.36 -4.98
N GLY A 158 16.26 -3.65 -3.73
CA GLY A 158 16.38 -5.03 -3.26
C GLY A 158 15.03 -5.72 -3.06
N ILE A 159 15.02 -6.83 -2.32
CA ILE A 159 13.81 -7.63 -2.03
C ILE A 159 12.67 -6.82 -1.38
N ALA A 160 12.99 -5.74 -0.66
CA ALA A 160 12.00 -4.85 -0.05
C ALA A 160 11.32 -3.90 -1.06
N GLY A 161 11.69 -3.96 -2.34
CA GLY A 161 11.16 -3.11 -3.39
C GLY A 161 11.33 -1.61 -3.09
N PRO A 162 10.43 -0.76 -3.62
CA PRO A 162 10.49 0.69 -3.40
C PRO A 162 10.39 1.14 -1.93
N SER A 163 9.92 0.27 -1.04
CA SER A 163 9.88 0.53 0.41
C SER A 163 11.25 0.37 1.08
N GLY A 164 12.22 -0.25 0.41
CA GLY A 164 13.58 -0.44 0.89
C GLY A 164 14.57 0.63 0.40
N PRO A 165 15.84 0.53 0.82
CA PRO A 165 16.90 1.37 0.27
C PRO A 165 17.09 1.10 -1.24
N ARG A 166 17.40 2.15 -1.99
CA ARG A 166 17.84 2.06 -3.38
C ARG A 166 19.33 1.73 -3.41
N PHE A 167 19.71 0.80 -4.27
CA PHE A 167 21.10 0.41 -4.51
C PHE A 167 21.55 0.88 -5.89
N GLU A 168 22.84 1.12 -6.04
CA GLU A 168 23.46 1.44 -7.33
C GLU A 168 24.66 0.51 -7.55
N SER A 169 24.88 0.07 -8.79
CA SER A 169 25.99 -0.81 -9.13
C SER A 169 26.49 -0.59 -10.56
N CYS A 170 27.79 -0.73 -10.77
CA CYS A 170 28.41 -0.70 -12.08
C CYS A 170 28.32 -2.08 -12.75
N GLU A 171 27.46 -2.21 -13.76
CA GLU A 171 27.12 -3.50 -14.36
C GLU A 171 27.18 -3.45 -15.89
N TRP A 172 27.42 -4.60 -16.52
CA TRP A 172 27.25 -4.75 -17.96
C TRP A 172 25.87 -5.38 -18.22
N PRO A 173 24.84 -4.61 -18.61
CA PRO A 173 23.55 -5.20 -18.91
C PRO A 173 23.66 -6.13 -20.12
N CYS A 174 22.95 -7.25 -20.05
CA CYS A 174 22.94 -8.25 -21.12
C CYS A 174 21.51 -8.69 -21.45
N GLY A 175 21.28 -9.04 -22.72
CA GLY A 175 19.97 -9.38 -23.25
C GLY A 175 20.05 -10.41 -24.38
N LYS A 176 18.93 -10.67 -25.05
CA LYS A 176 18.88 -11.64 -26.15
C LYS A 176 19.80 -11.20 -27.29
N GLY A 177 20.93 -11.89 -27.43
CA GLY A 177 21.92 -11.68 -28.50
C GLY A 177 23.15 -10.85 -28.13
N GLN A 178 23.23 -10.31 -26.90
CA GLN A 178 24.40 -9.55 -26.47
C GLN A 178 25.39 -10.45 -25.74
N ALA A 179 26.59 -10.62 -26.30
CA ALA A 179 27.67 -11.37 -25.68
C ALA A 179 28.29 -10.55 -24.54
N CYS A 180 28.56 -11.23 -23.43
CA CYS A 180 29.20 -10.64 -22.28
C CYS A 180 30.73 -10.55 -22.48
N PRO A 181 31.39 -9.45 -22.05
CA PRO A 181 32.81 -9.25 -22.31
C PRO A 181 33.67 -10.26 -21.52
N ASN A 182 34.87 -10.53 -22.01
CA ASN A 182 35.87 -11.38 -21.32
C ASN A 182 35.40 -12.81 -21.00
N GLY A 183 34.44 -13.35 -21.75
CA GLY A 183 33.90 -14.70 -21.52
C GLY A 183 33.01 -14.82 -20.27
N THR A 184 32.57 -13.70 -19.70
CA THR A 184 31.57 -13.69 -18.62
C THR A 184 30.21 -14.20 -19.11
N ALA A 185 29.33 -14.59 -18.19
CA ALA A 185 28.02 -15.14 -18.51
C ALA A 185 26.91 -14.13 -18.20
N CYS A 186 25.85 -14.15 -19.01
CA CYS A 186 24.66 -13.34 -18.78
C CYS A 186 23.75 -14.00 -17.73
N VAL A 187 23.79 -13.51 -16.49
CA VAL A 187 23.02 -14.05 -15.35
C VAL A 187 21.89 -13.10 -14.95
N THR A 188 20.86 -13.62 -14.28
CA THR A 188 19.77 -12.80 -13.70
C THR A 188 19.99 -12.67 -12.20
N VAL A 189 19.98 -11.44 -11.68
CA VAL A 189 20.04 -11.18 -10.24
C VAL A 189 18.63 -10.89 -9.75
N SER A 190 18.06 -11.80 -8.97
CA SER A 190 16.63 -11.79 -8.57
C SER A 190 16.21 -10.55 -7.79
N ASP A 191 17.11 -9.98 -6.99
CA ASP A 191 16.88 -8.78 -6.16
C ASP A 191 17.74 -7.60 -6.63
N GLY A 192 18.08 -7.63 -7.92
CA GLY A 192 19.19 -6.88 -8.47
C GLY A 192 18.85 -6.08 -9.71
N PRO A 193 19.87 -5.65 -10.45
CA PRO A 193 19.74 -4.88 -11.69
C PRO A 193 19.12 -5.66 -12.87
N GLY A 194 18.57 -6.86 -12.64
CA GLY A 194 18.08 -7.75 -13.68
C GLY A 194 19.19 -8.58 -14.30
N ARG A 195 19.31 -8.58 -15.64
CA ARG A 195 20.26 -9.41 -16.38
C ARG A 195 21.58 -8.69 -16.63
N VAL A 196 22.67 -9.22 -16.07
CA VAL A 196 24.01 -8.62 -16.13
C VAL A 196 25.10 -9.65 -16.41
N CYS A 197 26.24 -9.20 -16.92
CA CYS A 197 27.41 -10.06 -17.14
C CYS A 197 28.24 -10.24 -15.88
N ARG A 198 28.46 -11.51 -15.46
CA ARG A 198 29.26 -11.90 -14.29
C ARG A 198 30.26 -13.00 -14.63
#